data_AF-A0A7J9W251-F1
#
_entry.id   AF-A0A7J9W251-F1
#
_cell.length_a   1.000
_cell.length_b   1.000
_cell.length_c   1.000
_cell.angle_alpha   90.00
_cell.angle_beta   90.00
_cell.angle_gamma   90.00
#
_symmetry.space_group_name_H-M   'P 1'
#
loop_
_entity.id
_entity.type
_entity.pdbx_description
1 polymer ?
#
loop_
_entity_poly.entity_id
_entity_poly.type
_entity_poly.pdbx_seq_one_letter_code
_entity_poly.pdbx_strand_id
1 'polypeptide(L)'
;MLPNDELKDLAADITQRGQLQPIVLDADGRILDGRNRYSACQIAGVEPDFVTYDGEDPDGYALTVNITRRHLTKGQQAMIAARASAVCDKPLSTLARENDVSKSRVTYAKVVLDHAPDLVEQVVSGAESLDAAYKKAQENKQDAESTEAKMARLREHRPDLADQVVEELLTLSAAMDAMRADAEEQKRQRRVATHLMCESVVALAQARGTGTAEQYDPSEVMPGRDVTRRVITDAIAALGEMERVWKERELP
;
A
#
# COMPACT_ATOMS: atom_id res chain seq x y z
N MET A 1 -16.84 -13.57 5.68
CA MET A 1 -16.48 -14.81 6.41
C MET A 1 -15.00 -14.74 6.74
N LEU A 2 -14.55 -15.16 7.93
CA LEU A 2 -13.12 -15.22 8.23
C LEU A 2 -12.41 -16.24 7.31
N PRO A 3 -11.13 -16.01 6.95
CA PRO A 3 -10.31 -17.03 6.29
C PRO A 3 -10.23 -18.30 7.14
N ASN A 4 -10.05 -19.45 6.49
CA ASN A 4 -10.09 -20.76 7.16
C ASN A 4 -9.15 -20.87 8.38
N ASP A 5 -7.98 -20.22 8.37
CA ASP A 5 -7.03 -20.33 9.48
C ASP A 5 -7.41 -19.43 10.67
N GLU A 6 -7.88 -18.19 10.43
CA GLU A 6 -8.43 -17.33 11.50
C GLU A 6 -9.73 -17.92 12.10
N LEU A 7 -10.50 -18.65 11.29
CA LEU A 7 -11.68 -19.36 11.73
C LEU A 7 -11.32 -20.58 12.61
N LYS A 8 -10.21 -21.27 12.33
CA LYS A 8 -9.67 -22.34 13.19
C LYS A 8 -9.15 -21.79 14.51
N ASP A 9 -8.49 -20.63 14.51
CA ASP A 9 -8.02 -19.98 15.73
C ASP A 9 -9.21 -19.59 16.63
N LEU A 10 -10.27 -19.03 16.04
CA LEU A 10 -11.52 -18.75 16.75
C LEU A 10 -12.20 -20.04 17.26
N ALA A 11 -12.18 -21.11 16.47
CA ALA A 11 -12.71 -22.40 16.88
C ALA A 11 -11.91 -22.97 18.07
N ALA A 12 -10.58 -22.85 18.08
CA ALA A 12 -9.73 -23.30 19.18
C ALA A 12 -10.00 -22.53 20.49
N ASP A 13 -10.23 -21.22 20.41
CA ASP A 13 -10.61 -20.40 21.58
C ASP A 13 -12.00 -20.82 22.11
N ILE A 14 -12.97 -21.08 21.21
CA ILE A 14 -14.29 -21.60 21.58
C ILE A 14 -14.21 -23.00 22.20
N THR A 15 -13.35 -23.89 21.70
CA THR A 15 -13.12 -25.20 22.32
C THR A 15 -12.59 -25.05 23.75
N GLN A 16 -11.70 -24.08 23.99
CA GLN A 16 -11.05 -23.90 25.28
C GLN A 16 -11.95 -23.18 26.31
N ARG A 17 -12.75 -22.21 25.87
CA ARG A 17 -13.44 -21.26 26.75
C ARG A 17 -14.96 -21.26 26.60
N GLY A 18 -15.50 -22.00 25.63
CA GLY A 18 -16.90 -21.94 25.23
C GLY A 18 -17.22 -20.68 24.41
N GLN A 19 -18.45 -20.58 23.96
CA GLN A 19 -18.95 -19.39 23.27
C GLN A 19 -19.27 -18.29 24.28
N LEU A 20 -18.44 -17.25 24.36
CA LEU A 20 -18.64 -16.16 25.33
C LEU A 20 -19.70 -15.12 24.91
N GLN A 21 -19.96 -15.01 23.60
CA GLN A 21 -20.95 -14.08 23.06
C GLN A 21 -21.94 -14.84 22.16
N PRO A 22 -23.26 -14.68 22.39
CA PRO A 22 -24.26 -15.40 21.60
C PRO A 22 -24.26 -14.94 20.14
N ILE A 23 -24.79 -15.80 19.27
CA ILE A 23 -25.11 -15.46 17.88
C ILE A 23 -26.50 -14.82 17.90
N VAL A 24 -26.63 -13.67 17.25
CA VAL A 24 -27.89 -12.91 17.26
C VAL A 24 -28.70 -13.29 16.02
N LEU A 25 -29.94 -13.72 16.24
CA LEU A 25 -30.91 -14.05 15.20
C LEU A 25 -32.01 -12.98 15.11
N ASP A 26 -32.63 -12.83 13.95
CA ASP A 26 -33.93 -12.18 13.85
C ASP A 26 -35.06 -13.15 14.23
N ALA A 27 -36.30 -12.63 14.25
CA ALA A 27 -37.49 -13.42 14.56
C ALA A 27 -37.74 -14.57 13.57
N ASP A 28 -37.19 -14.49 12.35
CA ASP A 28 -37.28 -15.52 11.31
C ASP A 28 -36.12 -16.53 11.38
N GLY A 29 -35.22 -16.40 12.37
CA GLY A 29 -34.08 -17.30 12.58
C GLY A 29 -32.88 -17.02 11.68
N ARG A 30 -32.84 -15.90 10.95
CA ARG A 30 -31.69 -15.47 10.17
C ARG A 30 -30.66 -14.78 11.07
N ILE A 31 -29.39 -15.11 10.87
CA ILE A 31 -28.28 -14.53 11.65
C ILE A 31 -28.08 -13.05 11.30
N LEU A 32 -28.30 -12.19 12.31
CA LEU A 32 -28.02 -10.74 12.30
C LEU A 32 -26.56 -10.42 12.66
N ASP A 33 -25.98 -11.10 13.68
CA ASP A 33 -24.57 -10.97 14.04
C ASP A 33 -23.99 -12.32 14.52
N GLY A 34 -22.70 -12.54 14.29
CA GLY A 34 -22.00 -13.74 14.76
C GLY A 34 -21.80 -14.85 13.72
N ARG A 35 -21.89 -14.55 12.42
CA ARG A 35 -21.68 -15.56 11.34
C ARG A 35 -20.37 -16.34 11.47
N ASN A 36 -19.28 -15.66 11.82
CA ASN A 36 -18.00 -16.34 12.03
C ASN A 36 -17.97 -17.16 13.33
N ARG A 37 -18.68 -16.73 14.39
CA ARG A 37 -18.84 -17.50 15.62
C ARG A 37 -19.63 -18.78 15.35
N TYR A 38 -20.71 -18.68 14.57
CA TYR A 38 -21.46 -19.85 14.11
C TYR A 38 -20.59 -20.86 13.37
N SER A 39 -19.83 -20.41 12.36
CA SER A 39 -18.91 -21.29 11.63
C SER A 39 -17.76 -21.83 12.49
N ALA A 40 -17.28 -21.07 13.47
CA ALA A 40 -16.25 -21.53 14.40
C ALA A 40 -16.80 -22.57 15.40
N CYS A 41 -18.03 -22.41 15.91
CA CYS A 41 -18.70 -23.42 16.74
C CYS A 41 -18.87 -24.74 15.97
N GLN A 42 -19.21 -24.67 14.67
CA GLN A 42 -19.29 -25.86 13.81
C GLN A 42 -17.94 -26.57 13.69
N ILE A 43 -16.84 -25.83 13.56
CA ILE A 43 -15.48 -26.41 13.49
C ILE A 43 -15.04 -26.96 14.85
N ALA A 44 -15.37 -26.27 15.94
CA ALA A 44 -15.05 -26.65 17.30
C ALA A 44 -15.86 -27.84 17.83
N GLY A 45 -16.96 -28.20 17.15
CA GLY A 45 -17.91 -29.21 17.62
C GLY A 45 -18.68 -28.79 18.88
N VAL A 46 -18.81 -27.49 19.12
CA VAL A 46 -19.51 -26.90 20.28
C VAL A 46 -20.90 -26.46 19.84
N GLU A 47 -21.92 -26.76 20.65
CA GLU A 47 -23.29 -26.32 20.39
C GLU A 47 -23.36 -24.79 20.47
N PRO A 48 -23.82 -24.08 19.42
CA PRO A 48 -23.83 -22.63 19.44
C PRO A 48 -24.96 -22.07 20.31
N ASP A 49 -24.65 -21.07 21.12
CA ASP A 49 -25.61 -20.25 21.85
C ASP A 49 -26.18 -19.16 20.97
N PHE A 50 -27.51 -19.05 20.98
CA PHE A 50 -28.28 -18.08 20.21
C PHE A 50 -29.08 -17.15 21.12
N VAL A 51 -29.27 -15.91 20.65
CA VAL A 51 -30.22 -14.96 21.22
C VAL A 51 -31.04 -14.35 20.09
N THR A 52 -32.35 -14.22 20.30
CA THR A 52 -33.24 -13.57 19.34
C THR A 52 -33.24 -12.07 19.62
N TYR A 53 -33.09 -11.27 18.56
CA TYR A 53 -33.24 -9.83 18.64
C TYR A 53 -34.72 -9.44 18.56
N ASP A 54 -35.24 -8.85 19.63
CA ASP A 54 -36.67 -8.49 19.77
C ASP A 54 -36.99 -7.05 19.33
N GLY A 55 -36.08 -6.37 18.62
CA GLY A 55 -36.28 -4.99 18.17
C GLY A 55 -37.02 -4.88 16.83
N GLU A 56 -37.64 -3.72 16.59
CA GLU A 56 -38.49 -3.47 15.41
C GLU A 56 -37.69 -3.27 14.10
N ASP A 57 -36.36 -3.11 14.18
CA ASP A 57 -35.50 -2.88 13.01
C ASP A 57 -34.28 -3.85 13.00
N PRO A 58 -34.47 -5.12 12.59
CA PRO A 58 -33.39 -6.11 12.51
C PRO A 58 -32.28 -5.72 11.53
N ASP A 59 -32.64 -5.13 10.38
CA ASP A 59 -31.67 -4.72 9.36
C ASP A 59 -30.86 -3.50 9.83
N GLY A 60 -31.50 -2.53 10.50
CA GLY A 60 -30.83 -1.41 11.14
C GLY A 60 -30.00 -1.83 12.35
N TYR A 61 -30.39 -2.86 13.11
CA TYR A 61 -29.57 -3.47 14.14
C TYR A 61 -28.32 -4.13 13.54
N ALA A 62 -28.47 -4.92 12.47
CA ALA A 62 -27.33 -5.52 11.78
C ALA A 62 -26.38 -4.44 11.24
N LEU A 63 -26.93 -3.38 10.63
CA LEU A 63 -26.17 -2.24 10.15
C LEU A 63 -25.47 -1.50 11.31
N THR A 64 -26.17 -1.27 12.42
CA THR A 64 -25.66 -0.58 13.60
C THR A 64 -24.61 -1.41 14.32
N VAL A 65 -24.77 -2.70 14.55
CA VAL A 65 -23.74 -3.56 15.15
C VAL A 65 -22.49 -3.61 14.28
N ASN A 66 -22.64 -3.55 12.95
CA ASN A 66 -21.52 -3.49 12.01
C ASN A 66 -20.84 -2.11 11.98
N ILE A 67 -21.59 -1.00 12.07
CA ILE A 67 -21.08 0.39 12.06
C ILE A 67 -20.53 0.81 13.44
N THR A 68 -21.18 0.41 14.53
CA THR A 68 -20.84 0.77 15.92
C THR A 68 -19.59 0.05 16.41
N ARG A 69 -19.08 -0.92 15.63
CA ARG A 69 -17.66 -1.31 15.65
C ARG A 69 -16.79 -0.16 15.10
N ARG A 70 -16.78 1.00 15.78
CA ARG A 70 -15.79 2.09 15.58
C ARG A 70 -14.34 1.70 15.91
N HIS A 71 -14.04 0.41 15.93
CA HIS A 71 -12.71 -0.13 15.77
C HIS A 71 -12.58 -0.61 14.33
N LEU A 72 -11.61 -0.06 13.59
CA LEU A 72 -11.26 -0.52 12.24
C LEU A 72 -11.20 -2.05 12.23
N THR A 73 -11.94 -2.69 11.32
CA THR A 73 -11.83 -4.14 11.10
C THR A 73 -10.39 -4.50 10.73
N LYS A 74 -9.96 -5.76 10.97
CA LYS A 74 -8.62 -6.20 10.56
C LYS A 74 -8.37 -6.02 9.06
N GLY A 75 -9.41 -6.06 8.22
CA GLY A 75 -9.32 -5.75 6.79
C GLY A 75 -9.08 -4.26 6.51
N GLN A 76 -9.75 -3.36 7.21
CA GLN A 76 -9.50 -1.92 7.15
C GLN A 76 -8.10 -1.57 7.66
N GLN A 77 -7.69 -2.12 8.81
CA GLN A 77 -6.33 -1.94 9.35
C GLN A 77 -5.27 -2.45 8.38
N ALA A 78 -5.50 -3.61 7.74
CA ALA A 78 -4.61 -4.13 6.70
C ALA A 78 -4.48 -3.19 5.50
N MET A 79 -5.60 -2.61 5.05
CA MET A 79 -5.63 -1.66 3.94
C MET A 79 -4.86 -0.37 4.27
N ILE A 80 -5.09 0.18 5.46
CA ILE A 80 -4.38 1.37 5.94
C ILE A 80 -2.88 1.07 6.08
N ALA A 81 -2.51 -0.08 6.64
CA ALA A 81 -1.12 -0.50 6.76
C ALA A 81 -0.45 -0.68 5.38
N ALA A 82 -1.14 -1.28 4.41
CA ALA A 82 -0.61 -1.45 3.06
C ALA A 82 -0.45 -0.10 2.33
N ARG A 83 -1.38 0.85 2.50
CA ARG A 83 -1.23 2.23 2.00
C ARG A 83 -0.03 2.93 2.61
N ALA A 84 0.17 2.80 3.93
CA ALA A 84 1.31 3.38 4.62
C ALA A 84 2.65 2.80 4.13
N SER A 85 2.69 1.51 3.75
CA SER A 85 3.87 0.87 3.14
C SER A 85 4.27 1.54 1.82
N ALA A 86 3.30 1.81 0.96
CA ALA A 86 3.53 2.43 -0.34
C ALA A 86 4.10 3.86 -0.22
N VAL A 87 3.77 4.58 0.85
CA VAL A 87 4.24 5.96 1.09
C VAL A 87 5.58 5.98 1.83
N CYS A 88 5.75 5.15 2.86
CA CYS A 88 6.89 5.22 3.78
C CYS A 88 8.05 4.28 3.42
N ASP A 89 7.94 3.51 2.34
CA ASP A 89 8.92 2.49 1.89
C ASP A 89 9.27 1.48 2.99
N LYS A 90 8.37 1.30 3.98
CA LYS A 90 8.53 0.38 5.10
C LYS A 90 8.11 -1.03 4.67
N PRO A 91 8.82 -2.09 5.09
CA PRO A 91 8.44 -3.45 4.78
C PRO A 91 7.10 -3.81 5.43
N LEU A 92 6.25 -4.53 4.68
CA LEU A 92 4.90 -4.93 5.09
C LEU A 92 4.88 -5.71 6.41
N SER A 93 5.94 -6.47 6.72
CA SER A 93 6.08 -7.20 7.98
C SER A 93 6.16 -6.28 9.20
N THR A 94 6.79 -5.12 9.06
CA THR A 94 6.90 -4.14 10.15
C THR A 94 5.54 -3.49 10.39
N LEU A 95 4.84 -3.11 9.33
CA LEU A 95 3.53 -2.47 9.41
C LEU A 95 2.42 -3.42 9.90
N ALA A 96 2.49 -4.70 9.52
CA ALA A 96 1.61 -5.75 10.04
C ALA A 96 1.71 -5.85 11.58
N ARG A 97 2.94 -5.88 12.10
CA ARG A 97 3.21 -5.92 13.56
C ARG A 97 2.78 -4.63 14.26
N GLU A 98 3.09 -3.48 13.69
CA GLU A 98 2.75 -2.16 14.27
C GLU A 98 1.23 -1.92 14.35
N ASN A 99 0.45 -2.55 13.47
CA ASN A 99 -1.01 -2.38 13.42
C ASN A 99 -1.78 -3.59 13.96
N ASP A 100 -1.11 -4.59 14.55
CA ASP A 100 -1.73 -5.82 15.04
C ASP A 100 -2.54 -6.58 13.96
N VAL A 101 -2.03 -6.64 12.74
CA VAL A 101 -2.68 -7.30 11.60
C VAL A 101 -1.82 -8.46 11.10
N SER A 102 -2.45 -9.55 10.63
CA SER A 102 -1.71 -10.66 10.04
C SER A 102 -0.99 -10.23 8.75
N LYS A 103 0.23 -10.76 8.55
CA LYS A 103 1.03 -10.50 7.34
C LYS A 103 0.26 -10.86 6.05
N SER A 104 -0.55 -11.92 6.11
CA SER A 104 -1.41 -12.36 5.00
C SER A 104 -2.45 -11.32 4.63
N ARG A 105 -3.14 -10.69 5.60
CA ARG A 105 -4.11 -9.64 5.31
C ARG A 105 -3.48 -8.39 4.72
N VAL A 106 -2.30 -7.99 5.22
CA VAL A 106 -1.53 -6.89 4.63
C VAL A 106 -1.11 -7.22 3.18
N THR A 107 -0.80 -8.49 2.90
CA THR A 107 -0.51 -8.96 1.53
C THR A 107 -1.76 -8.90 0.64
N TYR A 108 -2.93 -9.28 1.12
CA TYR A 108 -4.18 -9.16 0.37
C TYR A 108 -4.52 -7.70 0.06
N ALA A 109 -4.38 -6.83 1.07
CA ALA A 109 -4.54 -5.39 0.90
C ALA A 109 -3.56 -4.82 -0.13
N LYS A 110 -2.31 -5.32 -0.19
CA LYS A 110 -1.37 -4.95 -1.24
C LYS A 110 -1.84 -5.36 -2.63
N VAL A 111 -2.36 -6.57 -2.80
CA VAL A 111 -2.90 -7.00 -4.11
C VAL A 111 -4.06 -6.11 -4.55
N VAL A 112 -4.92 -5.68 -3.62
CA VAL A 112 -5.99 -4.72 -3.90
C VAL A 112 -5.43 -3.35 -4.29
N LEU A 113 -4.42 -2.84 -3.59
CA LEU A 113 -3.77 -1.58 -3.95
C LEU A 113 -3.17 -1.62 -5.36
N ASP A 114 -2.54 -2.74 -5.73
CA ASP A 114 -1.83 -2.88 -6.99
C ASP A 114 -2.79 -3.13 -8.18
N HIS A 115 -3.94 -3.78 -7.96
CA HIS A 115 -4.80 -4.28 -9.04
C HIS A 115 -6.28 -3.84 -8.99
N ALA A 116 -6.74 -3.20 -7.91
CA ALA A 116 -8.09 -2.65 -7.78
C ALA A 116 -8.09 -1.36 -6.91
N PRO A 117 -7.36 -0.31 -7.34
CA PRO A 117 -7.20 0.91 -6.54
C PRO A 117 -8.52 1.66 -6.27
N ASP A 118 -9.52 1.48 -7.13
CA ASP A 118 -10.88 2.01 -7.02
C ASP A 118 -11.67 1.43 -5.82
N LEU A 119 -11.30 0.24 -5.37
CA LEU A 119 -11.93 -0.42 -4.21
C LEU A 119 -11.27 -0.05 -2.87
N VAL A 120 -10.10 0.58 -2.91
CA VAL A 120 -9.32 0.89 -1.70
C VAL A 120 -10.12 1.74 -0.71
N GLU A 121 -10.76 2.81 -1.19
CA GLU A 121 -11.51 3.72 -0.32
C GLU A 121 -12.80 3.09 0.20
N GLN A 122 -13.41 2.20 -0.58
CA GLN A 122 -14.57 1.41 -0.16
C GLN A 122 -14.18 0.44 0.97
N VAL A 123 -13.00 -0.18 0.88
CA VAL A 123 -12.47 -1.02 1.96
C VAL A 123 -12.12 -0.20 3.19
N VAL A 124 -11.48 0.97 3.04
CA VAL A 124 -11.11 1.84 4.17
C VAL A 124 -12.35 2.36 4.91
N SER A 125 -13.35 2.85 4.17
CA SER A 125 -14.62 3.32 4.74
C SER A 125 -15.49 2.19 5.33
N GLY A 126 -15.18 0.94 5.02
CA GLY A 126 -15.96 -0.23 5.45
C GLY A 126 -17.20 -0.49 4.62
N ALA A 127 -17.38 0.22 3.50
CA ALA A 127 -18.44 -0.01 2.52
C ALA A 127 -18.25 -1.34 1.77
N GLU A 128 -17.00 -1.78 1.61
CA GLU A 128 -16.65 -3.07 0.99
C GLU A 128 -15.70 -3.86 1.90
N SER A 129 -15.81 -5.19 1.85
CA SER A 129 -14.89 -6.05 2.61
C SER A 129 -13.56 -6.21 1.88
N LEU A 130 -12.45 -6.31 2.65
CA LEU A 130 -11.13 -6.60 2.07
C LEU A 130 -11.15 -7.89 1.22
N ASP A 131 -11.93 -8.89 1.61
CA ASP A 131 -11.94 -10.20 0.96
C ASP A 131 -12.63 -10.15 -0.41
N ALA A 132 -13.74 -9.41 -0.53
CA ALA A 132 -14.40 -9.18 -1.81
C ALA A 132 -13.54 -8.31 -2.74
N ALA A 133 -12.95 -7.25 -2.21
CA ALA A 133 -12.00 -6.42 -2.96
C ALA A 133 -10.79 -7.24 -3.44
N TYR A 134 -10.27 -8.12 -2.58
CA TYR A 134 -9.17 -9.02 -2.92
C TYR A 134 -9.53 -10.00 -4.04
N LYS A 135 -10.72 -10.61 -3.98
CA LYS A 135 -11.21 -11.46 -5.07
C LYS A 135 -11.24 -10.71 -6.40
N LYS A 136 -11.75 -9.48 -6.40
CA LYS A 136 -11.79 -8.66 -7.61
C LYS A 136 -10.40 -8.29 -8.11
N ALA A 137 -9.51 -7.92 -7.19
CA ALA A 137 -8.11 -7.64 -7.49
C ALA A 137 -7.37 -8.86 -8.05
N GLN A 138 -7.72 -10.07 -7.62
CA GLN A 138 -7.16 -11.32 -8.14
C GLN A 138 -7.59 -11.58 -9.59
N GLU A 139 -8.86 -11.36 -9.92
CA GLU A 139 -9.37 -11.41 -11.30
C GLU A 139 -8.62 -10.40 -12.18
N ASN A 140 -8.55 -9.14 -11.75
CA ASN A 140 -7.84 -8.09 -12.48
C ASN A 140 -6.34 -8.41 -12.66
N LYS A 141 -5.72 -9.05 -11.66
CA LYS A 141 -4.33 -9.50 -11.76
C LYS A 141 -4.17 -10.58 -12.82
N GLN A 142 -5.06 -11.57 -12.88
CA GLN A 142 -5.02 -12.62 -13.90
C GLN A 142 -5.19 -12.03 -15.30
N ASP A 143 -6.14 -11.12 -15.48
CA ASP A 143 -6.37 -10.42 -16.75
C ASP A 143 -5.13 -9.61 -17.17
N ALA A 144 -4.52 -8.90 -16.21
CA ALA A 144 -3.29 -8.13 -16.44
C ALA A 144 -2.06 -9.01 -16.70
N GLU A 145 -2.04 -10.25 -16.21
CA GLU A 145 -0.98 -11.24 -16.43
C GLU A 145 -1.17 -12.04 -17.72
N SER A 146 -2.29 -11.88 -18.42
CA SER A 146 -2.52 -12.48 -19.73
C SER A 146 -1.46 -12.06 -20.74
N THR A 147 -1.15 -12.96 -21.67
CA THR A 147 -0.17 -12.69 -22.75
C THR A 147 -0.57 -11.47 -23.58
N GLU A 148 -1.87 -11.32 -23.84
CA GLU A 148 -2.43 -10.20 -24.58
C GLU A 148 -2.23 -8.87 -23.84
N ALA A 149 -2.56 -8.81 -22.54
CA ALA A 149 -2.36 -7.60 -21.74
C ALA A 149 -0.87 -7.24 -21.58
N LYS A 150 0.00 -8.23 -21.40
CA LYS A 150 1.46 -8.02 -21.36
C LYS A 150 1.98 -7.47 -22.69
N MET A 151 1.55 -8.02 -23.81
CA MET A 151 1.93 -7.54 -25.14
C MET A 151 1.42 -6.13 -25.41
N ALA A 152 0.18 -5.82 -25.01
CA ALA A 152 -0.39 -4.48 -25.15
C ALA A 152 0.41 -3.43 -24.36
N ARG A 153 0.74 -3.72 -23.10
CA ARG A 153 1.59 -2.84 -22.27
C ARG A 153 2.98 -2.64 -22.85
N LEU A 154 3.59 -3.71 -23.37
CA LEU A 154 4.91 -3.64 -23.98
C LEU A 154 4.88 -2.74 -25.22
N ARG A 155 3.86 -2.85 -26.08
CA ARG A 155 3.69 -1.96 -27.25
C ARG A 155 3.49 -0.50 -26.87
N GLU A 156 2.78 -0.24 -25.79
CA GLU A 156 2.50 1.13 -25.31
C GLU A 156 3.77 1.82 -24.77
N HIS A 157 4.57 1.12 -23.96
CA HIS A 157 5.68 1.75 -23.24
C HIS A 157 7.06 1.47 -23.85
N ARG A 158 7.22 0.35 -24.57
CA ARG A 158 8.48 -0.14 -25.15
C ARG A 158 8.24 -0.84 -26.49
N PRO A 159 7.81 -0.08 -27.52
CA PRO A 159 7.52 -0.64 -28.84
C PRO A 159 8.73 -1.38 -29.43
N ASP A 160 9.95 -0.93 -29.14
CA ASP A 160 11.20 -1.59 -29.52
C ASP A 160 11.33 -3.01 -28.98
N LEU A 161 10.96 -3.23 -27.71
CA LEU A 161 10.96 -4.57 -27.13
C LEU A 161 9.79 -5.41 -27.64
N ALA A 162 8.65 -4.78 -27.93
CA ALA A 162 7.50 -5.48 -28.51
C ALA A 162 7.82 -6.03 -29.90
N ASP A 163 8.50 -5.24 -30.74
CA ASP A 163 8.94 -5.64 -32.07
C ASP A 163 9.91 -6.83 -31.98
N GLN A 164 10.88 -6.80 -31.06
CA GLN A 164 11.79 -7.92 -30.82
C GLN A 164 11.09 -9.21 -30.38
N VAL A 165 9.96 -9.11 -29.65
CA VAL A 165 9.15 -10.28 -29.28
C VAL A 165 8.38 -10.81 -30.49
N VAL A 166 7.86 -9.94 -31.35
CA VAL A 166 7.18 -10.32 -32.61
C VAL A 166 8.16 -10.98 -33.58
N GLU A 167 9.40 -10.50 -33.64
CA GLU A 167 10.48 -11.04 -34.46
C GLU A 167 11.13 -12.31 -33.84
N GLU A 168 10.61 -12.81 -32.71
CA GLU A 168 11.12 -13.97 -31.97
C GLU A 168 12.59 -13.83 -31.51
N LEU A 169 13.13 -12.61 -31.50
CA LEU A 169 14.47 -12.29 -31.01
C LEU A 169 14.54 -12.26 -29.48
N LEU A 170 13.41 -12.02 -28.83
CA LEU A 170 13.28 -11.95 -27.38
C LEU A 170 11.99 -12.62 -26.90
N THR A 171 12.01 -13.25 -25.73
CA THR A 171 10.78 -13.77 -25.13
C THR A 171 9.96 -12.65 -24.49
N LEU A 172 8.63 -12.78 -24.48
CA LEU A 172 7.75 -11.82 -23.81
C LEU A 172 8.12 -11.61 -22.33
N SER A 173 8.54 -12.69 -21.64
CA SER A 173 8.98 -12.57 -20.23
C SER A 173 10.22 -11.71 -20.11
N ALA A 174 11.25 -11.97 -20.93
CA ALA A 174 12.49 -11.21 -20.90
C ALA A 174 12.28 -9.75 -21.28
N ALA A 175 11.40 -9.47 -22.24
CA ALA A 175 11.01 -8.11 -22.61
C ALA A 175 10.31 -7.36 -21.46
N MET A 176 9.38 -8.03 -20.77
CA MET A 176 8.70 -7.46 -19.60
C MET A 176 9.67 -7.21 -18.43
N ASP A 177 10.63 -8.10 -18.22
CA ASP A 177 11.66 -7.95 -17.18
C ASP A 177 12.61 -6.78 -17.50
N ALA A 178 13.01 -6.62 -18.76
CA ALA A 178 13.79 -5.47 -19.21
C ALA A 178 13.04 -4.15 -19.01
N MET A 179 11.77 -4.09 -19.41
CA MET A 179 10.92 -2.91 -19.18
C MET A 179 10.80 -2.57 -17.69
N ARG A 180 10.64 -3.59 -16.83
CA ARG A 180 10.57 -3.39 -15.37
C ARG A 180 11.90 -2.89 -14.80
N ALA A 181 13.03 -3.42 -15.26
CA ALA A 181 14.35 -2.98 -14.83
C ALA A 181 14.59 -1.50 -15.17
N ASP A 182 14.20 -1.07 -16.36
CA ASP A 182 14.34 0.32 -16.78
C ASP A 182 13.46 1.26 -15.94
N ALA A 183 12.23 0.84 -15.62
CA ALA A 183 11.34 1.62 -14.74
C ALA A 183 11.92 1.77 -13.32
N GLU A 184 12.47 0.71 -12.74
CA GLU A 184 13.13 0.76 -11.43
C GLU A 184 14.38 1.64 -11.45
N GLU A 185 15.16 1.58 -12.52
CA GLU A 185 16.34 2.44 -12.68
C GLU A 185 15.95 3.91 -12.74
N GLN A 186 14.95 4.27 -13.54
CA GLN A 186 14.43 5.63 -13.61
C GLN A 186 13.93 6.12 -12.24
N LYS A 187 13.19 5.27 -11.52
CA LYS A 187 12.71 5.58 -10.16
C LYS A 187 13.88 5.82 -9.19
N ARG A 188 14.91 4.98 -9.25
CA ARG A 188 16.14 5.12 -8.46
C ARG A 188 16.85 6.44 -8.76
N GLN A 189 17.04 6.77 -10.03
CA GLN A 189 17.65 8.03 -10.45
C GLN A 189 16.86 9.24 -9.95
N ARG A 190 15.52 9.20 -10.07
CA ARG A 190 14.64 10.25 -9.56
C ARG A 190 14.79 10.44 -8.06
N ARG A 191 14.86 9.35 -7.29
CA ARG A 191 15.06 9.39 -5.83
C ARG A 191 16.41 10.01 -5.47
N VAL A 192 17.49 9.59 -6.13
CA VAL A 192 18.84 10.15 -5.90
C VAL A 192 18.86 11.64 -6.22
N ALA A 193 18.30 12.06 -7.35
CA ALA A 193 18.20 13.46 -7.74
C ALA A 193 17.42 14.27 -6.70
N THR A 194 16.25 13.81 -6.27
CA THR A 194 15.45 14.46 -5.24
C THR A 194 16.22 14.63 -3.94
N HIS A 195 16.90 13.57 -3.49
CA HIS A 195 17.65 13.63 -2.23
C HIS A 195 18.82 14.62 -2.30
N LEU A 196 19.58 14.59 -3.39
CA LEU A 196 20.65 15.56 -3.65
C LEU A 196 20.14 17.00 -3.61
N MET A 197 18.97 17.26 -4.20
CA MET A 197 18.34 18.58 -4.16
C MET A 197 17.97 18.98 -2.73
N CYS A 198 17.33 18.09 -1.97
CA CYS A 198 16.96 18.36 -0.58
C CYS A 198 18.18 18.66 0.29
N GLU A 199 19.29 17.92 0.14
CA GLU A 199 20.49 18.15 0.94
C GLU A 199 21.20 19.45 0.55
N SER A 200 21.34 19.70 -0.76
CA SER A 200 22.16 20.82 -1.25
C SER A 200 21.44 22.16 -1.16
N VAL A 201 20.20 22.23 -1.65
CA VAL A 201 19.46 23.50 -1.78
C VAL A 201 19.00 24.00 -0.42
N VAL A 202 18.51 23.10 0.45
CA VAL A 202 18.06 23.48 1.80
C VAL A 202 19.24 23.95 2.65
N ALA A 203 20.38 23.27 2.60
CA ALA A 203 21.57 23.69 3.33
C ALA A 203 22.04 25.08 2.88
N LEU A 204 22.08 25.33 1.56
CA LEU A 204 22.45 26.64 1.04
C LEU A 204 21.46 27.74 1.45
N ALA A 205 20.16 27.44 1.44
CA ALA A 205 19.13 28.38 1.89
C ALA A 205 19.28 28.72 3.39
N GLN A 206 19.61 27.73 4.22
CA GLN A 206 19.84 27.91 5.66
C GLN A 206 21.14 28.67 5.97
N ALA A 207 22.16 28.58 5.11
CA ALA A 207 23.39 29.35 5.25
C ALA A 207 23.22 30.86 4.98
N ARG A 208 22.04 31.30 4.52
CA ARG A 208 21.77 32.73 4.29
C ARG A 208 21.80 33.49 5.62
N GLY A 209 22.75 34.41 5.75
CA GLY A 209 22.86 35.31 6.90
C GLY A 209 23.57 34.71 8.13
N THR A 210 24.14 33.52 8.02
CA THR A 210 24.88 32.87 9.12
C THR A 210 26.33 33.34 9.26
N GLY A 211 26.85 34.11 8.31
CA GLY A 211 28.25 34.54 8.29
C GLY A 211 29.23 33.43 7.84
N THR A 212 28.72 32.32 7.29
CA THR A 212 29.54 31.15 6.94
C THR A 212 30.58 31.45 5.86
N ALA A 213 30.28 32.35 4.92
CA ALA A 213 31.21 32.72 3.87
C ALA A 213 32.40 33.53 4.41
N GLU A 214 32.14 34.39 5.40
CA GLU A 214 33.14 35.24 6.07
C GLU A 214 34.11 34.42 6.93
N GLN A 215 33.69 33.24 7.39
CA GLN A 215 34.48 32.32 8.20
C GLN A 215 35.22 31.25 7.38
N TYR A 216 35.10 31.26 6.05
CA TYR A 216 35.76 30.28 5.19
C TYR A 216 37.28 30.43 5.24
N ASP A 217 37.96 29.40 5.75
CA ASP A 217 39.42 29.30 5.78
C ASP A 217 39.90 28.22 4.80
N PRO A 218 40.59 28.60 3.71
CA PRO A 218 41.14 27.64 2.75
C PRO A 218 42.12 26.62 3.36
N SER A 219 42.75 26.92 4.50
CA SER A 219 43.72 26.02 5.14
C SER A 219 43.07 24.84 5.86
N GLU A 220 41.78 24.95 6.18
CA GLU A 220 40.99 23.92 6.87
C GLU A 220 40.20 23.02 5.90
N VAL A 221 40.38 23.22 4.58
CA VAL A 221 39.62 22.51 3.55
C VAL A 221 40.10 21.07 3.38
N MET A 222 39.16 20.13 3.32
CA MET A 222 39.46 18.76 2.92
C MET A 222 39.95 18.71 1.46
N PRO A 223 41.01 17.94 1.15
CA PRO A 223 41.55 17.87 -0.21
C PRO A 223 40.48 17.65 -1.29
N GLY A 224 40.46 18.54 -2.29
CA GLY A 224 39.52 18.46 -3.42
C GLY A 224 38.12 19.03 -3.17
N ARG A 225 37.91 19.72 -2.05
CA ARG A 225 36.63 20.39 -1.69
C ARG A 225 36.74 21.91 -1.64
N ASP A 226 37.69 22.48 -2.38
CA ASP A 226 37.95 23.91 -2.40
C ASP A 226 36.77 24.69 -2.97
N VAL A 227 36.24 25.63 -2.17
CA VAL A 227 35.21 26.56 -2.62
C VAL A 227 35.90 27.72 -3.33
N THR A 228 35.97 27.63 -4.66
CA THR A 228 36.54 28.68 -5.51
C THR A 228 35.44 29.59 -6.06
N ARG A 229 35.82 30.77 -6.59
CA ARG A 229 34.88 31.65 -7.31
C ARG A 229 34.17 30.90 -8.45
N ARG A 230 34.86 29.99 -9.16
CA ARG A 230 34.25 29.19 -10.22
C ARG A 230 33.14 28.29 -9.68
N VAL A 231 33.41 27.57 -8.58
CA VAL A 231 32.42 26.70 -7.92
C VAL A 231 31.19 27.49 -7.48
N ILE A 232 31.36 28.71 -6.95
CA ILE A 232 30.23 29.58 -6.58
C ILE A 232 29.42 30.00 -7.82
N THR A 233 30.08 30.41 -8.90
CA THR A 233 29.40 30.78 -10.14
C THR A 233 28.61 29.61 -10.73
N ASP A 234 29.21 28.41 -10.77
CA ASP A 234 28.56 27.20 -11.27
C ASP A 234 27.35 26.84 -10.39
N ALA A 235 27.47 26.99 -9.07
CA ALA A 235 26.35 26.76 -8.14
C ALA A 235 25.19 27.76 -8.37
N ILE A 236 25.49 29.04 -8.60
CA ILE A 236 24.45 30.06 -8.93
C ILE A 236 23.76 29.70 -10.24
N ALA A 237 24.52 29.30 -11.28
CA ALA A 237 23.94 28.89 -12.55
C ALA A 237 23.02 27.66 -12.38
N ALA A 238 23.46 26.65 -11.63
CA ALA A 238 22.67 25.47 -11.32
C ALA A 238 21.36 25.82 -10.58
N LEU A 239 21.39 26.74 -9.61
CA LEU A 239 20.18 27.21 -8.93
C LEU A 239 19.22 27.94 -9.89
N GLY A 240 19.74 28.72 -10.84
CA GLY A 240 18.93 29.34 -11.88
C GLY A 240 18.27 28.31 -12.81
N GLU A 241 18.98 27.25 -13.18
CA GLU A 241 18.40 26.12 -13.93
C GLU A 241 17.30 25.42 -13.13
N MET A 242 17.54 25.17 -11.83
CA MET A 242 16.54 24.59 -10.94
C MET A 242 15.29 25.47 -10.85
N GLU A 243 15.44 26.79 -10.68
CA GLU A 243 14.31 27.73 -10.64
C GLU A 243 13.49 27.70 -11.94
N ARG A 244 14.17 27.62 -13.10
CA ARG A 244 13.50 27.47 -14.39
C ARG A 244 12.67 26.19 -14.45
N VAL A 245 13.26 25.05 -14.06
CA VAL A 245 12.56 23.76 -14.03
C VAL A 245 11.39 23.79 -13.05
N TRP A 246 11.52 24.46 -11.90
CA TRP A 246 10.44 24.64 -10.93
C TRP A 246 9.25 25.38 -11.54
N LYS A 247 9.52 26.48 -12.25
CA LYS A 247 8.49 27.27 -12.94
C LYS A 247 7.82 26.47 -14.06
N GLU A 248 8.59 25.78 -14.90
CA GLU A 248 8.06 24.96 -16.00
C GLU A 248 7.19 23.81 -15.52
N ARG A 249 7.47 23.27 -14.34
CA ARG A 249 6.74 22.15 -13.75
C ARG A 249 5.67 22.56 -12.74
N GLU A 250 5.44 23.86 -12.56
CA GLU A 250 4.49 24.41 -11.59
C GLU A 250 4.66 23.82 -10.18
N LEU A 251 5.92 23.61 -9.78
CA LEU A 251 6.24 23.09 -8.47
C LEU A 251 6.05 24.18 -7.40
N PRO A 252 5.59 23.80 -6.18
CA PRO A 252 5.34 24.74 -5.10
C PRO A 252 6.61 25.44 -4.59
#